data_AF-W9QC74-F1
#
_entry.id   AF-W9QC74-F1
#
_cell.length_a   1.000
_cell.length_b   1.000
_cell.length_c   1.000
_cell.angle_alpha   90.00
_cell.angle_beta   90.00
_cell.angle_gamma   90.00
#
_symmetry.space_group_name_H-M   'P 1'
#
loop_
_entity.id
_entity.type
_entity.pdbx_description
1 polymer ?
#
loop_
_entity_poly.entity_id
_entity_poly.type
_entity_poly.pdbx_seq_one_letter_code
_entity_poly.pdbx_strand_id
1 'polypeptide(L)'
;MAKVPSTTANEILSLLQSLTKANADSVLHNLSQFIKLGTEKSIVLLKACFDNLNRHKTEPKNPPLEKVVASIFRNLLVRPNFCTVLRKSLRESKISHGTIENFSDALHLSLPEKICIGLALSNSENFDIRICGKNFYVARIEELCAADPDNPNSREQILSIISFFQQSECLSGLLDSFLKILSFVQLKDDIFTEILDICQEK
;
A
#
# COMPACT_ATOMS: atom_id res chain seq x y z
N MET A 1 15.62 -18.78 -21.81
CA MET A 1 14.49 -19.65 -21.39
C MET A 1 13.29 -18.77 -21.10
N ALA A 2 12.23 -18.86 -21.91
CA ALA A 2 11.00 -18.10 -21.68
C ALA A 2 10.23 -18.71 -20.51
N LYS A 3 10.04 -17.94 -19.45
CA LYS A 3 9.26 -18.32 -18.26
C LYS A 3 7.80 -18.39 -18.70
N VAL A 4 7.27 -19.59 -18.94
CA VAL A 4 5.83 -19.79 -19.18
C VAL A 4 5.11 -19.25 -17.94
N PRO A 5 4.21 -18.25 -18.08
CA PRO A 5 3.45 -17.78 -16.92
C PRO A 5 2.63 -18.94 -16.38
N SER A 6 2.55 -19.09 -15.06
CA SER A 6 1.67 -20.08 -14.44
C SER A 6 0.23 -19.89 -14.93
N THR A 7 -0.55 -20.96 -15.06
CA THR A 7 -1.96 -20.91 -15.52
C THR A 7 -2.76 -19.81 -14.83
N THR A 8 -2.53 -19.61 -13.52
CA THR A 8 -3.10 -18.54 -12.70
C THR A 8 -2.76 -17.12 -13.17
N ALA A 9 -1.52 -16.85 -13.58
CA ALA A 9 -1.14 -15.53 -14.06
C ALA A 9 -1.88 -15.18 -15.37
N ASN A 10 -2.03 -16.15 -16.27
CA ASN A 10 -2.76 -15.95 -17.52
C ASN A 10 -4.27 -15.73 -17.29
N GLU A 11 -4.87 -16.47 -16.36
CA GLU A 11 -6.27 -16.27 -15.95
C GLU A 11 -6.50 -14.85 -15.40
N ILE A 12 -5.65 -14.41 -14.48
CA ILE A 12 -5.74 -13.05 -13.89
C ILE A 12 -5.57 -11.98 -14.96
N LEU A 13 -4.57 -12.14 -15.85
CA LEU A 13 -4.34 -11.19 -16.94
C LEU A 13 -5.53 -11.13 -17.90
N SER A 14 -6.11 -12.28 -18.25
CA SER A 14 -7.30 -12.35 -19.11
C SER A 14 -8.50 -11.63 -18.49
N LEU A 15 -8.73 -11.81 -17.18
CA LEU A 15 -9.77 -11.10 -16.44
C LEU A 15 -9.55 -9.58 -16.47
N LEU A 16 -8.32 -9.12 -16.20
CA LEU A 16 -7.97 -7.69 -16.24
C LEU A 16 -8.11 -7.09 -17.65
N GLN A 17 -7.73 -7.83 -18.69
CA GLN A 17 -7.85 -7.38 -20.08
C GLN A 17 -9.29 -7.35 -20.58
N SER A 18 -10.15 -8.23 -20.08
CA SER A 18 -11.58 -8.26 -20.40
C SER A 18 -12.40 -7.18 -19.67
N LEU A 19 -11.77 -6.40 -18.79
CA LEU A 19 -12.45 -5.48 -17.91
C LEU A 19 -13.10 -4.32 -18.68
N THR A 20 -14.39 -4.14 -18.40
CA THR A 20 -15.23 -3.05 -18.89
C THR A 20 -16.05 -2.48 -17.72
N LYS A 21 -16.70 -1.34 -17.92
CA LYS A 21 -17.61 -0.78 -16.92
C LYS A 21 -18.77 -1.73 -16.59
N ALA A 22 -19.24 -2.53 -17.55
CA ALA A 22 -20.40 -3.41 -17.39
C ALA A 22 -20.10 -4.71 -16.62
N ASN A 23 -18.86 -5.21 -16.66
CA ASN A 23 -18.47 -6.47 -16.01
C ASN A 23 -17.57 -6.27 -14.79
N ALA A 24 -17.33 -5.03 -14.35
CA ALA A 24 -16.38 -4.71 -13.28
C ALA A 24 -16.64 -5.48 -11.97
N ASP A 25 -17.89 -5.61 -11.55
CA ASP A 25 -18.23 -6.32 -10.31
C ASP A 25 -17.98 -7.83 -10.42
N SER A 26 -18.25 -8.42 -11.59
CA SER A 26 -17.96 -9.84 -11.86
C SER A 26 -16.46 -10.11 -11.91
N VAL A 27 -15.71 -9.24 -12.58
CA VAL A 27 -14.23 -9.32 -12.63
C VAL A 27 -13.66 -9.16 -11.22
N LEU A 28 -14.12 -8.19 -10.43
CA LEU A 28 -13.69 -8.00 -9.04
C LEU A 28 -14.01 -9.23 -8.18
N HIS A 29 -15.20 -9.81 -8.33
CA HIS A 29 -15.59 -11.03 -7.62
C HIS A 29 -14.63 -12.19 -7.91
N ASN A 30 -14.32 -12.41 -9.20
CA ASN A 30 -13.43 -13.48 -9.65
C ASN A 30 -11.99 -13.25 -9.17
N LEU A 31 -11.47 -12.03 -9.33
CA LEU A 31 -10.14 -11.66 -8.85
C LEU A 31 -10.02 -11.81 -7.32
N SER A 32 -11.09 -11.49 -6.58
CA SER A 32 -11.12 -11.63 -5.12
C SER A 32 -11.07 -13.09 -4.65
N GLN A 33 -11.45 -14.07 -5.49
CA GLN A 33 -11.29 -15.49 -5.12
C GLN A 33 -9.82 -15.89 -5.02
N PHE A 34 -8.93 -15.30 -5.83
CA PHE A 34 -7.49 -15.60 -5.74
C PHE A 34 -6.91 -15.19 -4.39
N ILE A 35 -7.44 -14.15 -3.74
CA ILE A 35 -7.04 -13.76 -2.38
C ILE A 35 -7.35 -14.87 -1.37
N LYS A 36 -8.52 -15.51 -1.50
CA LYS A 36 -8.97 -16.59 -0.61
C LYS A 36 -8.17 -17.89 -0.79
N LEU A 37 -7.56 -18.07 -1.95
CA LEU A 37 -6.79 -19.26 -2.31
C LEU A 37 -5.34 -19.22 -1.78
N GLY A 38 -4.97 -18.17 -1.03
CA GLY A 38 -3.74 -18.11 -0.24
C GLY A 38 -2.68 -17.15 -0.76
N THR A 39 -1.60 -17.03 0.01
CA THR A 39 -0.51 -16.04 -0.17
C THR A 39 0.08 -16.05 -1.58
N GLU A 40 0.38 -17.22 -2.14
CA GLU A 40 1.03 -17.32 -3.45
C GLU A 40 0.15 -16.76 -4.58
N LYS A 41 -1.16 -17.04 -4.54
CA LYS A 41 -2.10 -16.48 -5.53
C LYS A 41 -2.31 -14.98 -5.34
N SER A 42 -2.34 -14.51 -4.09
CA SER A 42 -2.35 -13.08 -3.77
C SER A 42 -1.13 -12.33 -4.32
N ILE A 43 0.05 -12.96 -4.27
CA ILE A 43 1.29 -12.40 -4.84
C ILE A 43 1.18 -12.25 -6.35
N VAL A 44 0.74 -13.32 -7.04
CA VAL A 44 0.56 -13.28 -8.50
C VAL A 44 -0.50 -12.25 -8.90
N LEU A 45 -1.61 -12.17 -8.15
CA LEU A 45 -2.68 -11.20 -8.36
C LEU A 45 -2.18 -9.76 -8.23
N LEU A 46 -1.56 -9.41 -7.10
CA LEU A 46 -1.13 -8.03 -6.86
C LEU A 46 -0.03 -7.62 -7.85
N LYS A 47 0.88 -8.54 -8.21
CA LYS A 47 1.87 -8.31 -9.27
C LYS A 47 1.20 -8.00 -10.61
N ALA A 48 0.23 -8.82 -11.04
CA ALA A 48 -0.48 -8.59 -12.29
C ALA A 48 -1.26 -7.27 -12.28
N CYS A 49 -1.91 -6.91 -11.18
CA CYS A 49 -2.58 -5.62 -11.01
C CYS A 49 -1.61 -4.45 -11.15
N PHE A 50 -0.46 -4.51 -10.47
CA PHE A 50 0.57 -3.49 -10.54
C PHE A 50 1.16 -3.35 -11.95
N ASP A 51 1.43 -4.47 -12.63
CA ASP A 51 1.97 -4.46 -13.99
C ASP A 51 0.97 -3.86 -14.98
N ASN A 52 -0.34 -4.16 -14.85
CA ASN A 52 -1.37 -3.58 -15.71
C ASN A 52 -1.51 -2.07 -15.49
N LEU A 53 -1.55 -1.59 -14.24
CA LEU A 53 -1.60 -0.15 -13.97
C LEU A 53 -0.37 0.59 -14.50
N ASN A 54 0.82 -0.01 -14.43
CA ASN A 54 2.04 0.61 -14.94
C ASN A 54 2.13 0.62 -16.47
N ARG A 55 1.50 -0.33 -17.17
CA ARG A 55 1.45 -0.35 -18.64
C ARG A 55 0.66 0.82 -19.21
N HIS A 56 -0.40 1.24 -18.51
CA HIS A 56 -1.27 2.34 -18.95
C HIS A 56 -0.72 3.75 -18.60
N LYS A 57 0.54 3.89 -18.16
CA LYS A 57 1.14 5.22 -17.87
C LYS A 57 1.12 6.18 -19.07
N THR A 58 1.08 5.66 -20.29
CA THR A 58 1.06 6.43 -21.54
C THR A 58 -0.31 6.47 -22.22
N GLU A 59 -1.31 5.78 -21.66
CA GLU A 59 -2.66 5.67 -22.21
C GLU A 59 -3.65 6.51 -21.37
N PRO A 60 -4.84 6.86 -21.90
CA PRO A 60 -5.87 7.49 -21.08
C PRO A 60 -6.17 6.62 -19.85
N LYS A 61 -6.39 7.29 -18.71
CA LYS A 61 -6.76 6.62 -17.45
C LYS A 61 -7.87 5.60 -17.71
N ASN A 62 -7.79 4.47 -17.02
CA ASN A 62 -8.79 3.40 -17.09
C ASN A 62 -9.51 3.31 -15.73
N PRO A 63 -10.54 4.16 -15.48
CA PRO A 63 -11.21 4.22 -14.18
C PRO A 63 -11.79 2.88 -13.71
N PRO A 64 -12.35 2.01 -14.58
CA PRO A 64 -12.74 0.66 -14.18
C PRO A 64 -11.57 -0.14 -13.60
N LEU A 65 -10.41 -0.12 -14.26
CA LEU A 65 -9.21 -0.83 -13.79
C LEU A 65 -8.71 -0.28 -12.46
N GLU A 66 -8.58 1.04 -12.34
CA GLU A 66 -8.17 1.71 -11.11
C GLU A 66 -9.08 1.32 -9.95
N LYS A 67 -10.41 1.36 -10.15
CA LYS A 67 -11.39 0.98 -9.13
C LYS A 67 -11.31 -0.49 -8.72
N VAL A 68 -11.18 -1.40 -9.69
CA VAL A 68 -11.06 -2.85 -9.41
C VAL A 68 -9.77 -3.14 -8.67
N VAL A 69 -8.64 -2.58 -9.11
CA VAL A 69 -7.35 -2.79 -8.44
C VAL A 69 -7.34 -2.17 -7.05
N ALA A 70 -7.93 -0.98 -6.86
CA ALA A 70 -8.03 -0.36 -5.55
C ALA A 70 -8.83 -1.22 -4.57
N SER A 71 -9.90 -1.86 -5.06
CA SER A 71 -10.72 -2.80 -4.27
C SER A 71 -9.94 -4.07 -3.91
N ILE A 72 -9.17 -4.63 -4.86
CA ILE A 72 -8.29 -5.76 -4.59
C ILE A 72 -7.21 -5.41 -3.57
N PHE A 73 -6.58 -4.23 -3.71
CA PHE A 73 -5.57 -3.75 -2.79
C PHE A 73 -6.13 -3.65 -1.36
N ARG A 74 -7.30 -3.04 -1.16
CA ARG A 74 -7.95 -2.93 0.16
C ARG A 74 -8.38 -4.29 0.72
N ASN A 75 -8.83 -5.22 -0.13
CA ASN A 75 -9.12 -6.59 0.27
C ASN A 75 -7.87 -7.37 0.72
N LEU A 76 -6.70 -7.00 0.20
CA LEU A 76 -5.41 -7.54 0.63
C LEU A 76 -4.91 -6.85 1.90
N LEU A 77 -5.11 -5.54 2.05
CA LEU A 77 -4.65 -4.72 3.17
C LEU A 77 -5.15 -5.23 4.53
N VAL A 78 -6.39 -5.74 4.58
CA VAL A 78 -6.99 -6.31 5.79
C VAL A 78 -6.49 -7.74 6.11
N ARG A 79 -5.58 -8.29 5.31
CA ARG A 79 -5.04 -9.65 5.52
C ARG A 79 -3.77 -9.62 6.36
N PRO A 80 -3.58 -10.59 7.28
CA PRO A 80 -2.41 -10.61 8.17
C PRO A 80 -1.07 -10.76 7.42
N ASN A 81 -1.10 -11.27 6.19
CA ASN A 81 0.07 -11.46 5.34
C ASN A 81 0.28 -10.33 4.31
N PHE A 82 -0.46 -9.22 4.38
CA PHE A 82 -0.39 -8.13 3.40
C PHE A 82 1.04 -7.64 3.12
N CYS A 83 1.80 -7.34 4.17
CA CYS A 83 3.17 -6.84 4.10
C CYS A 83 4.09 -7.79 3.31
N THR A 84 3.87 -9.10 3.45
CA THR A 84 4.61 -10.13 2.72
C THR A 84 4.15 -10.22 1.26
N VAL A 85 2.84 -10.19 1.02
CA VAL A 85 2.27 -10.18 -0.34
C VAL A 85 2.79 -8.98 -1.13
N LEU A 86 2.73 -7.77 -0.57
CA LEU A 86 3.18 -6.54 -1.21
C LEU A 86 4.66 -6.61 -1.60
N ARG A 87 5.54 -6.92 -0.64
CA ARG A 87 6.99 -7.01 -0.88
C ARG A 87 7.33 -8.07 -1.94
N LYS A 88 6.75 -9.26 -1.84
CA LYS A 88 7.02 -10.36 -2.79
C LYS A 88 6.50 -10.05 -4.19
N SER A 89 5.33 -9.40 -4.29
CA SER A 89 4.73 -9.01 -5.59
C SER A 89 5.64 -8.05 -6.35
N LEU A 90 6.29 -7.16 -5.61
CA LEU A 90 7.07 -6.05 -6.15
C LEU A 90 8.59 -6.33 -6.23
N ARG A 91 9.06 -7.46 -5.70
CA ARG A 91 10.49 -7.82 -5.56
C ARG A 91 11.31 -7.69 -6.85
N GLU A 92 10.71 -8.10 -7.97
CA GLU A 92 11.35 -8.12 -9.30
C GLU A 92 11.02 -6.87 -10.13
N SER A 93 10.22 -5.95 -9.61
CA SER A 93 9.76 -4.77 -10.33
C SER A 93 10.81 -3.66 -10.28
N LYS A 94 11.00 -2.94 -11.39
CA LYS A 94 11.80 -1.71 -11.41
C LYS A 94 10.99 -0.58 -10.78
N ILE A 95 11.12 -0.42 -9.46
CA ILE A 95 10.41 0.60 -8.70
C ILE A 95 11.31 1.81 -8.52
N SER A 96 10.79 2.96 -8.93
CA SER A 96 11.31 4.28 -8.57
C SER A 96 10.36 4.97 -7.59
N HIS A 97 10.79 6.07 -6.97
CA HIS A 97 9.92 6.91 -6.13
C HIS A 97 8.61 7.28 -6.85
N GLY A 98 8.71 7.80 -8.08
CA GLY A 98 7.54 8.15 -8.90
C GLY A 98 6.65 6.95 -9.26
N THR A 99 7.14 5.72 -9.14
CA THR A 99 6.31 4.52 -9.38
C THR A 99 5.36 4.28 -8.21
N ILE A 100 5.81 4.46 -6.98
CA ILE A 100 5.00 4.28 -5.77
C ILE A 100 3.95 5.40 -5.67
N GLU A 101 4.33 6.65 -5.97
CA GLU A 101 3.41 7.79 -5.99
C GLU A 101 2.29 7.57 -7.03
N ASN A 102 2.65 7.29 -8.28
CA ASN A 102 1.68 7.04 -9.35
C ASN A 102 0.72 5.88 -9.02
N PHE A 103 1.26 4.79 -8.45
CA PHE A 103 0.43 3.67 -8.00
C PHE A 103 -0.54 4.10 -6.90
N SER A 104 -0.05 4.85 -5.91
CA SER A 104 -0.88 5.34 -4.80
C SER A 104 -1.97 6.30 -5.26
N ASP A 105 -1.67 7.17 -6.22
CA ASP A 105 -2.62 8.14 -6.76
C ASP A 105 -3.67 7.47 -7.64
N ALA A 106 -3.28 6.51 -8.48
CA ALA A 106 -4.20 5.72 -9.30
C ALA A 106 -5.22 4.95 -8.46
N LEU A 107 -4.82 4.50 -7.26
CA LEU A 107 -5.71 3.79 -6.35
C LEU A 107 -6.48 4.70 -5.38
N HIS A 108 -6.23 6.02 -5.46
CA HIS A 108 -6.77 7.01 -4.52
C HIS A 108 -6.53 6.59 -3.06
N LEU A 109 -5.28 6.25 -2.74
CA LEU A 109 -4.92 5.85 -1.38
C LEU A 109 -4.96 7.03 -0.42
N SER A 110 -5.54 6.77 0.75
CA SER A 110 -5.51 7.66 1.91
C SER A 110 -4.09 7.77 2.47
N LEU A 111 -3.85 8.79 3.30
CA LEU A 111 -2.54 9.01 3.93
C LEU A 111 -2.05 7.78 4.74
N PRO A 112 -2.87 7.12 5.60
CA PRO A 112 -2.45 5.89 6.28
C PRO A 112 -2.06 4.77 5.32
N GLU A 113 -2.82 4.58 4.22
CA GLU A 113 -2.51 3.58 3.18
C GLU A 113 -1.18 3.89 2.48
N LYS A 114 -0.91 5.16 2.17
CA LYS A 114 0.37 5.60 1.57
C LYS A 114 1.56 5.31 2.51
N ILE A 115 1.44 5.70 3.78
CA ILE A 115 2.50 5.46 4.80
C ILE A 115 2.73 3.96 4.97
N CYS A 116 1.66 3.17 5.03
CA CYS A 116 1.74 1.71 5.14
C CYS A 116 2.52 1.07 3.99
N ILE A 117 2.25 1.45 2.74
CA ILE A 117 3.00 0.93 1.58
C ILE A 117 4.49 1.25 1.72
N GLY A 118 4.83 2.51 2.03
CA GLY A 118 6.23 2.90 2.15
C GLY A 118 6.95 2.16 3.28
N LEU A 119 6.33 2.01 4.44
CA LEU A 119 6.86 1.23 5.57
C LEU A 119 6.98 -0.27 5.24
N ALA A 120 6.00 -0.85 4.56
CA ALA A 120 6.10 -2.25 4.15
C ALA A 120 7.23 -2.46 3.13
N LEU A 121 7.46 -1.53 2.21
CA LEU A 121 8.51 -1.61 1.20
C LEU A 121 9.92 -1.28 1.74
N SER A 122 10.03 -0.46 2.79
CA SER A 122 11.31 -0.20 3.47
C SER A 122 11.89 -1.46 4.13
N ASN A 123 11.06 -2.48 4.35
CA ASN A 123 11.47 -3.81 4.82
C ASN A 123 11.72 -4.82 3.67
N SER A 124 11.92 -4.34 2.43
CA SER A 124 12.24 -5.20 1.27
C SER A 124 13.70 -5.66 1.27
N GLU A 125 13.93 -6.88 0.81
CA GLU A 125 15.28 -7.41 0.54
C GLU A 125 15.98 -6.63 -0.58
N ASN A 126 15.20 -6.15 -1.56
CA ASN A 126 15.72 -5.37 -2.67
C ASN A 126 16.10 -3.95 -2.19
N PHE A 127 17.37 -3.59 -2.37
CA PHE A 127 17.95 -2.32 -1.92
C PHE A 127 17.23 -1.09 -2.49
N ASP A 128 16.95 -1.09 -3.78
CA ASP A 128 16.32 0.05 -4.46
C ASP A 128 14.87 0.24 -3.99
N ILE A 129 14.13 -0.87 -3.85
CA ILE A 129 12.76 -0.86 -3.32
C ILE A 129 12.75 -0.33 -1.88
N ARG A 130 13.71 -0.76 -1.07
CA ARG A 130 13.84 -0.32 0.32
C ARG A 130 14.08 1.19 0.42
N ILE A 131 14.99 1.73 -0.38
CA ILE A 131 15.24 3.18 -0.42
C ILE A 131 14.01 3.93 -0.91
N CYS A 132 13.38 3.47 -1.99
CA CYS A 132 12.18 4.12 -2.52
C CYS A 132 11.04 4.12 -1.51
N GLY A 133 10.78 2.98 -0.84
CA GLY A 133 9.79 2.86 0.22
C GLY A 133 10.07 3.80 1.39
N LYS A 134 11.34 3.86 1.82
CA LYS A 134 11.77 4.75 2.91
C LYS A 134 11.53 6.23 2.57
N ASN A 135 12.04 6.67 1.42
CA ASN A 135 11.89 8.06 1.01
C ASN A 135 10.41 8.44 0.86
N PHE A 136 9.59 7.52 0.35
CA PHE A 136 8.16 7.75 0.18
C PHE A 136 7.41 7.94 1.50
N TYR A 137 7.56 7.05 2.49
CA TYR A 137 6.84 7.23 3.76
C TYR A 137 7.37 8.42 4.57
N VAL A 138 8.68 8.71 4.50
CA VAL A 138 9.28 9.87 5.18
C VAL A 138 8.68 11.15 4.63
N ALA A 139 8.63 11.32 3.30
CA ALA A 139 8.03 12.49 2.67
C ALA A 139 6.56 12.69 3.09
N ARG A 140 5.77 11.61 3.18
CA ARG A 140 4.37 11.68 3.65
C ARG A 140 4.23 12.12 5.11
N ILE A 141 5.18 11.75 5.96
CA ILE A 141 5.18 12.13 7.37
C ILE A 141 5.68 13.56 7.54
N GLU A 142 6.68 13.98 6.75
CA GLU A 142 7.12 15.37 6.67
C GLU A 142 5.97 16.29 6.21
N GLU A 143 5.23 15.91 5.17
CA GLU A 143 4.04 16.64 4.71
C GLU A 143 2.96 16.74 5.80
N LEU A 144 2.74 15.64 6.55
CA LEU A 144 1.80 15.61 7.68
C LEU A 144 2.23 16.56 8.81
N CYS A 145 3.53 16.66 9.10
CA CYS A 145 4.07 17.47 10.18
C CYS A 145 4.33 18.93 9.80
N ALA A 146 4.51 19.21 8.50
CA ALA A 146 4.61 20.57 7.97
C ALA A 146 3.26 21.30 7.98
N ALA A 147 2.16 20.59 8.18
CA ALA A 147 0.87 21.20 8.48
C ALA A 147 0.97 22.00 9.78
N ASP A 148 0.38 23.20 9.79
CA ASP A 148 0.45 24.18 10.88
C ASP A 148 0.37 23.53 12.29
N PRO A 149 1.35 23.74 13.19
CA PRO A 149 1.37 23.16 14.53
C PRO A 149 0.13 23.48 15.36
N ASP A 150 -0.50 24.63 15.11
CA ASP A 150 -1.72 25.07 15.79
C ASP A 150 -2.99 24.50 15.13
N ASN A 151 -2.84 23.66 14.11
CA ASN A 151 -3.95 22.99 13.44
C ASN A 151 -4.34 21.71 14.21
N PRO A 152 -5.48 21.69 14.93
CA PRO A 152 -5.95 20.49 15.65
C PRO A 152 -6.15 19.28 14.72
N ASN A 153 -6.30 19.52 13.41
CA ASN A 153 -6.44 18.48 12.40
C ASN A 153 -5.17 17.60 12.23
N SER A 154 -3.97 18.09 12.58
CA SER A 154 -2.73 17.30 12.45
C SER A 154 -2.68 16.18 13.50
N ARG A 155 -3.04 16.49 14.75
CA ARG A 155 -3.15 15.52 15.86
C ARG A 155 -4.21 14.46 15.56
N GLU A 156 -5.38 14.85 15.10
CA GLU A 156 -6.45 13.92 14.72
C GLU A 156 -6.02 12.98 13.59
N GLN A 157 -5.30 13.49 12.59
CA GLN A 157 -4.76 12.66 11.51
C GLN A 157 -3.74 11.64 12.01
N ILE A 158 -2.84 12.02 12.92
CA ILE A 158 -1.89 11.09 13.53
C ILE A 158 -2.60 9.97 14.30
N LEU A 159 -3.59 10.32 15.13
CA LEU A 159 -4.38 9.32 15.87
C LEU A 159 -5.16 8.40 14.92
N SER A 160 -5.67 8.93 13.80
CA SER A 160 -6.31 8.13 12.75
C SER A 160 -5.33 7.15 12.08
N ILE A 161 -4.09 7.57 11.83
CA ILE A 161 -3.02 6.71 11.30
C ILE A 161 -2.65 5.61 12.31
N ILE A 162 -2.52 5.94 13.59
CA ILE A 162 -2.23 4.97 14.65
C ILE A 162 -3.36 3.94 14.75
N SER A 163 -4.61 4.41 14.79
CA SER A 163 -5.80 3.54 14.79
C SER A 163 -5.82 2.61 13.59
N PHE A 164 -5.45 3.12 12.39
CA PHE A 164 -5.31 2.32 11.18
C PHE A 164 -4.24 1.22 11.34
N PHE A 165 -3.06 1.53 11.89
CA PHE A 165 -2.01 0.53 12.08
C PHE A 165 -2.39 -0.56 13.10
N GLN A 166 -3.25 -0.25 14.06
CA GLN A 166 -3.72 -1.21 15.06
C GLN A 166 -4.77 -2.21 14.50
N GLN A 167 -5.27 -2.04 13.28
CA GLN A 167 -6.36 -2.87 12.73
C GLN A 167 -5.95 -4.32 12.39
N SER A 168 -4.66 -4.61 12.22
CA SER A 168 -4.20 -5.97 11.96
C SER A 168 -2.77 -6.21 12.40
N GLU A 169 -2.40 -7.48 12.58
CA GLU A 169 -1.06 -7.89 13.02
C GLU A 169 0.06 -7.35 12.13
N CYS A 170 -0.04 -7.50 10.80
CA CYS A 170 0.99 -6.98 9.87
C CYS A 170 1.12 -5.47 9.95
N LEU A 171 0.01 -4.75 10.13
CA LEU A 171 0.04 -3.30 10.26
C LEU A 171 0.61 -2.87 11.61
N SER A 172 0.28 -3.57 12.70
CA SER A 172 0.79 -3.27 14.04
C SER A 172 2.30 -3.42 14.11
N GLY A 173 2.88 -4.39 13.38
CA GLY A 173 4.33 -4.54 13.24
C GLY A 173 5.03 -3.39 12.51
N LEU A 174 4.29 -2.46 11.89
CA LEU A 174 4.84 -1.24 11.27
C LEU A 174 4.72 -0.02 12.18
N LEU A 175 3.94 -0.09 13.27
CA LEU A 175 3.62 1.04 14.14
C LEU A 175 4.88 1.63 14.80
N ASP A 176 5.78 0.79 15.30
CA ASP A 176 7.03 1.25 15.92
C ASP A 176 7.88 2.07 14.95
N SER A 177 7.92 1.65 13.68
CA SER A 177 8.66 2.38 12.64
C SER A 177 8.02 3.72 12.31
N PHE A 178 6.69 3.80 12.34
CA PHE A 178 5.93 5.04 12.20
C PHE A 178 6.17 6.00 13.38
N LEU A 179 6.05 5.52 14.63
CA LEU A 179 6.25 6.35 15.81
C LEU A 179 7.68 6.86 15.91
N LYS A 180 8.66 6.01 15.60
CA LYS A 180 10.07 6.39 15.59
C LYS A 180 10.38 7.51 14.61
N ILE A 181 9.82 7.49 13.40
CA ILE A 181 10.06 8.59 12.45
C ILE A 181 9.27 9.84 12.84
N LEU A 182 8.05 9.68 13.35
CA LEU A 182 7.23 10.80 13.82
C LEU A 182 7.96 11.58 14.91
N SER A 183 8.64 10.90 15.85
CA SER A 183 9.43 11.54 16.91
C SER A 183 10.65 12.32 16.38
N PHE A 184 11.17 11.99 15.20
CA PHE A 184 12.26 12.73 14.58
C PHE A 184 11.77 13.97 13.82
N VAL A 185 10.54 13.93 13.29
CA VAL A 185 9.95 15.01 12.48
C VAL A 185 9.18 16.02 13.35
N GLN A 186 8.51 15.57 14.41
CA GLN A 186 7.85 16.42 15.40
C GLN A 186 8.78 16.69 16.59
N LEU A 187 9.30 17.91 16.69
CA LEU A 187 9.97 18.39 17.90
C LEU A 187 9.08 19.42 18.63
N LYS A 188 8.15 18.90 19.43
CA LYS A 188 7.76 19.41 20.76
C LYS A 188 7.40 18.18 21.62
N ASP A 189 8.20 17.92 22.66
CA ASP A 189 8.20 16.69 23.47
C ASP A 189 6.84 16.35 24.14
N ASP A 190 6.00 17.36 24.38
CA ASP A 190 4.76 17.22 25.13
C ASP A 190 3.68 16.40 24.39
N ILE A 191 3.52 16.56 23.07
CA ILE A 191 2.50 15.86 22.27
C ILE A 191 2.89 14.40 22.03
N PHE A 192 4.19 14.14 21.83
CA PHE A 192 4.69 12.80 21.56
C PHE A 192 4.55 11.89 22.79
N THR A 193 4.75 12.44 23.99
CA THR A 193 4.58 11.72 25.26
C THR A 193 3.11 11.31 25.47
N GLU A 194 2.16 12.20 25.21
CA GLU A 194 0.72 11.91 25.31
C GLU A 194 0.26 10.83 24.30
N ILE A 195 0.83 10.82 23.09
CA ILE A 195 0.55 9.80 22.06
C ILE A 195 1.13 8.43 22.44
N LEU A 196 2.33 8.41 23.05
CA LEU A 196 2.95 7.18 23.54
C LEU A 196 2.14 6.54 24.66
N ASP A 197 1.63 7.34 25.61
CA ASP A 197 0.79 6.85 26.71
C ASP A 197 -0.49 6.17 26.16
N ILE A 198 -1.14 6.76 25.15
CA ILE A 198 -2.31 6.18 24.46
C ILE A 198 -1.97 4.83 23.78
N CYS A 199 -0.73 4.66 23.30
CA CYS A 199 -0.29 3.42 22.67
C CYS A 199 0.09 2.33 23.69
N GLN A 200 0.45 2.69 24.92
CA GLN A 200 0.91 1.77 25.97
C GLN A 200 -0.20 1.27 26.92
N GLU A 201 -1.37 1.92 26.95
CA GLU A 201 -2.53 1.51 27.76
C GLU A 201 -3.38 0.37 27.17
N LYS A 202 -2.92 -0.33 26.11
CA LYS A 202 -3.60 -1.50 25.51
C LYS A 202 -2.69 -2.72 25.46
#